data_AF-A0A0X8D738-F1
#
_entry.id   AF-A0A0X8D738-F1
#
_cell.length_a   1.000
_cell.length_b   1.000
_cell.length_c   1.000
_cell.angle_alpha   90.00
_cell.angle_beta   90.00
_cell.angle_gamma   90.00
#
_symmetry.space_group_name_H-M   'P 1'
#
loop_
_entity.id
_entity.type
_entity.pdbx_description
1 polymer ?
#
loop_
_entity_poly.entity_id
_entity_poly.type
_entity_poly.pdbx_seq_one_letter_code
_entity_poly.pdbx_strand_id
1 'polypeptide(L)'
;MKGVPGLDAHHVGQKAIMKKFIRNYDPNNAPAILVPKAGHTRKGPRGIVSRSSKGIESVRQLLARDIMELRRVYPDIPNSQLRKLIELNKQLYPEMRRR
;
A
#
# COMPACT_ATOMS: atom_id res chain seq x y z
N MET A 1 -5.88 -1.43 -19.30
CA MET A 1 -6.89 -2.15 -18.49
C MET A 1 -7.89 -1.13 -17.95
N LYS A 2 -9.18 -1.23 -18.32
CA LYS A 2 -10.23 -0.44 -17.66
C LYS A 2 -10.44 -1.05 -16.26
N GLY A 3 -10.31 -0.25 -15.21
CA GLY A 3 -10.41 -0.73 -13.82
C GLY A 3 -11.78 -1.35 -13.51
N VAL A 4 -11.84 -2.20 -12.48
CA VAL A 4 -13.10 -2.77 -11.99
C VAL A 4 -13.97 -1.63 -11.44
N PRO A 5 -15.22 -1.45 -11.90
CA PRO A 5 -16.10 -0.40 -11.39
C PRO A 5 -16.22 -0.42 -9.87
N GLY A 6 -16.05 0.74 -9.24
CA GLY A 6 -16.13 0.87 -7.77
C GLY A 6 -14.86 0.46 -7.00
N LEU A 7 -13.86 -0.12 -7.67
CA LEU A 7 -12.56 -0.45 -7.07
C LEU A 7 -11.46 0.46 -7.63
N ASP A 8 -10.43 0.69 -6.82
CA ASP A 8 -9.18 1.35 -7.18
C ASP A 8 -8.01 0.46 -6.78
N ALA A 9 -6.91 0.52 -7.54
CA ALA A 9 -5.65 -0.10 -7.14
C ALA A 9 -4.99 0.72 -6.03
N HIS A 10 -4.83 0.12 -4.86
CA HIS A 10 -4.05 0.67 -3.76
C HIS A 10 -2.65 0.07 -3.76
N HIS A 11 -1.67 0.90 -4.10
CA HIS A 11 -0.26 0.54 -4.00
C HIS A 11 0.17 0.61 -2.54
N VAL A 12 0.81 -0.45 -2.05
CA VAL A 12 1.44 -0.46 -0.73
C VAL A 12 2.86 0.05 -0.90
N GLY A 13 3.24 1.03 -0.10
CA GLY A 13 4.34 1.92 -0.47
C GLY A 13 3.80 3.11 -1.26
N GLN A 14 3.29 4.13 -0.55
CA GLN A 14 2.85 5.35 -1.22
C GLN A 14 3.93 5.92 -2.15
N LYS A 15 3.59 6.06 -3.44
CA LYS A 15 4.47 6.53 -4.52
C LYS A 15 5.34 7.75 -4.15
N ALA A 16 4.76 8.73 -3.47
CA ALA A 16 5.45 9.96 -3.09
C ALA A 16 6.62 9.73 -2.12
N ILE A 17 6.53 8.67 -1.30
CA ILE A 17 7.53 8.33 -0.29
C ILE A 17 8.49 7.27 -0.83
N MET A 18 7.98 6.29 -1.59
CA MET A 18 8.80 5.22 -2.18
C MET A 18 9.99 5.75 -2.98
N LYS A 19 9.80 6.81 -3.76
CA LYS A 19 10.88 7.46 -4.54
C LYS A 19 12.04 7.98 -3.70
N LYS A 20 11.85 8.23 -2.40
CA LYS A 20 12.92 8.65 -1.48
C LYS A 20 13.82 7.49 -1.06
N PHE A 21 13.30 6.27 -1.05
CA PHE A 21 14.00 5.09 -0.55
C PHE A 21 14.43 4.12 -1.65
N ILE A 22 13.76 4.14 -2.80
CA ILE A 22 14.01 3.24 -3.93
C ILE A 22 14.27 4.10 -5.17
N ARG A 23 15.54 4.16 -5.58
CA ARG A 23 16.01 5.01 -6.70
C ARG A 23 15.31 4.71 -8.02
N ASN A 24 15.03 3.43 -8.28
CA ASN A 24 14.41 2.96 -9.53
C ASN A 24 12.93 2.61 -9.35
N TYR A 25 12.23 3.32 -8.45
CA TYR A 25 10.81 3.04 -8.20
C TYR A 25 9.95 3.35 -9.43
N ASP A 26 9.34 2.30 -9.99
CA ASP A 26 8.34 2.40 -11.05
C ASP A 26 6.93 2.11 -10.48
N PRO A 27 6.04 3.12 -10.41
CA PRO A 27 4.68 2.92 -9.92
C PRO A 27 3.83 2.02 -10.82
N ASN A 28 4.19 1.83 -12.09
CA ASN A 28 3.41 0.97 -13.00
C ASN A 28 3.66 -0.52 -12.74
N ASN A 29 4.77 -0.85 -12.08
CA ASN A 29 5.18 -2.21 -11.74
C ASN A 29 5.09 -2.50 -10.23
N ALA A 30 4.67 -1.51 -9.42
CA ALA A 30 4.58 -1.65 -7.98
C ALA A 30 3.42 -2.58 -7.58
N PRO A 31 3.59 -3.49 -6.60
CA PRO A 31 2.52 -4.36 -6.14
C PRO A 31 1.35 -3.55 -5.56
N ALA A 32 0.14 -3.91 -5.94
CA ALA A 32 -1.08 -3.27 -5.50
C ALA A 32 -2.18 -4.29 -5.16
N ILE A 33 -3.17 -3.84 -4.40
CA ILE A 33 -4.39 -4.58 -4.10
C ILE A 33 -5.59 -3.75 -4.53
N LEU A 34 -6.60 -4.39 -5.13
CA LEU A 34 -7.85 -3.72 -5.45
C LEU A 34 -8.67 -3.52 -4.17
N VAL A 35 -9.09 -2.29 -3.92
CA VAL A 35 -9.91 -1.91 -2.76
C VAL A 35 -11.06 -1.01 -3.20
N PRO A 36 -12.17 -0.95 -2.45
CA PRO A 36 -13.22 0.02 -2.71
C PRO A 36 -12.72 1.47 -2.76
N LYS A 37 -13.34 2.31 -3.59
CA LYS A 37 -13.05 3.76 -3.61
C LYS A 37 -13.29 4.43 -2.26
N ALA A 38 -14.32 3.96 -1.55
CA ALA A 38 -14.63 4.36 -0.18
C ALA A 38 -13.57 3.77 0.77
N GLY A 39 -12.83 4.62 1.47
CA GLY A 39 -11.66 4.23 2.25
C GLY A 39 -10.33 4.54 1.54
N HIS A 40 -10.33 4.71 0.21
CA HIS A 40 -9.13 4.95 -0.58
C HIS A 40 -9.03 6.41 -1.03
N THR A 41 -9.91 6.81 -1.95
CA THR A 41 -9.91 8.14 -2.56
C THR A 41 -10.87 9.08 -1.82
N ARG A 42 -11.88 8.53 -1.13
CA ARG A 42 -12.88 9.25 -0.34
C ARG A 42 -13.04 8.61 1.04
N LYS A 43 -13.54 9.34 2.04
CA LYS A 43 -13.84 8.78 3.37
C LYS A 43 -14.94 7.71 3.24
N GLY A 44 -14.70 6.54 3.82
CA GLY A 44 -15.69 5.48 3.99
C GLY A 44 -16.10 5.32 5.46
N PRO A 45 -16.89 4.28 5.80
CA PRO A 45 -17.38 4.04 7.16
C PRO A 45 -16.28 3.89 8.21
N ARG A 46 -15.11 3.36 7.81
CA ARG A 46 -13.93 3.21 8.68
C ARG A 46 -12.86 4.28 8.43
N GLY A 47 -13.28 5.42 7.87
CA GLY A 47 -12.40 6.53 7.51
C GLY A 47 -11.72 6.34 6.17
N ILE A 48 -10.48 6.81 6.04
CA ILE A 48 -9.66 6.74 4.83
C ILE A 48 -8.25 6.28 5.21
N VAL A 49 -7.56 5.58 4.31
CA VAL A 49 -6.15 5.25 4.48
C VAL A 49 -5.32 6.52 4.59
N SER A 50 -4.35 6.53 5.51
CA SER A 50 -3.45 7.65 5.72
C SER A 50 -2.71 8.02 4.44
N ARG A 51 -2.56 9.32 4.20
CA ARG A 51 -1.74 9.88 3.12
C ARG A 51 -0.53 10.65 3.63
N SER A 52 -0.34 10.64 4.96
CA SER A 52 0.75 11.37 5.60
C SER A 52 2.08 10.70 5.34
N SER A 53 3.09 11.51 5.03
CA SER A 53 4.50 11.09 5.01
C SER A 53 5.25 11.40 6.30
N LYS A 54 4.60 12.01 7.29
CA LYS A 54 5.23 12.41 8.55
C LYS A 54 5.61 11.17 9.37
N GLY A 55 6.83 11.13 9.88
CA GLY A 55 7.31 10.03 10.74
C GLY A 55 7.61 8.72 9.99
N ILE A 56 7.74 8.76 8.66
CA ILE A 56 8.19 7.62 7.87
C ILE A 56 9.66 7.82 7.52
N GLU A 57 10.52 7.02 8.15
CA GLU A 57 11.98 7.09 8.05
C GLU A 57 12.57 5.95 7.22
N SER A 58 11.79 4.90 6.94
CA SER A 58 12.20 3.81 6.08
C SER A 58 11.06 3.26 5.22
N VAL A 59 11.44 2.60 4.13
CA VAL A 59 10.50 1.89 3.25
C VAL A 59 9.77 0.75 3.98
N ARG A 60 10.42 0.13 4.97
CA ARG A 60 9.82 -0.92 5.81
C ARG A 60 8.74 -0.37 6.73
N GLN A 61 8.98 0.79 7.35
CA GLN A 61 7.96 1.49 8.14
C GLN A 61 6.77 1.90 7.27
N LEU A 62 7.02 2.38 6.04
CA LEU A 62 5.96 2.69 5.08
C LEU A 62 5.08 1.47 4.77
N LEU A 63 5.71 0.34 4.41
CA LEU A 63 5.05 -0.93 4.16
C LEU A 63 4.20 -1.36 5.37
N ALA A 64 4.77 -1.32 6.57
CA ALA A 64 4.06 -1.71 7.80
C ALA A 64 2.83 -0.82 8.04
N ARG A 65 2.98 0.50 7.92
CA ARG A 65 1.89 1.46 8.07
C ARG A 65 0.78 1.20 7.07
N ASP A 66 1.10 1.04 5.78
CA ASP A 66 0.09 0.83 4.74
C ASP A 66 -0.67 -0.49 4.95
N ILE A 67 -0.01 -1.56 5.41
CA ILE A 67 -0.69 -2.81 5.78
C ILE A 67 -1.61 -2.64 6.99
N MET A 68 -1.18 -1.90 8.03
CA MET A 68 -2.03 -1.61 9.19
C MET A 68 -3.27 -0.79 8.80
N GLU A 69 -3.09 0.20 7.93
CA GLU A 69 -4.18 1.02 7.41
C GLU A 69 -5.15 0.21 6.54
N LEU A 70 -4.64 -0.69 5.68
CA LEU A 70 -5.47 -1.61 4.92
C LEU A 70 -6.33 -2.51 5.83
N ARG A 71 -5.74 -3.06 6.90
CA ARG A 71 -6.47 -3.86 7.91
C ARG A 71 -7.57 -3.06 8.60
N ARG A 72 -7.27 -1.82 8.96
CA ARG A 72 -8.18 -0.94 9.70
C ARG A 72 -9.35 -0.49 8.83
N VAL A 73 -9.08 -0.09 7.58
CA VAL A 73 -10.09 0.47 6.68
C VAL A 73 -10.89 -0.63 5.99
N TYR A 74 -10.26 -1.76 5.67
CA TYR A 74 -10.85 -2.89 4.96
C TYR A 74 -10.62 -4.22 5.71
N PRO A 75 -11.26 -4.43 6.86
CA PRO A 75 -11.06 -5.63 7.67
C PRO A 75 -11.54 -6.93 7.00
N ASP A 76 -12.34 -6.81 5.95
CA ASP A 76 -12.79 -7.95 5.14
C ASP A 76 -11.70 -8.46 4.19
N ILE A 77 -10.57 -7.74 4.05
CA ILE A 77 -9.42 -8.24 3.29
C ILE A 77 -8.82 -9.43 4.04
N PRO A 78 -8.74 -10.63 3.42
CA PRO A 78 -8.17 -11.79 4.06
C PRO A 78 -6.70 -11.56 4.43
N ASN A 79 -6.29 -12.06 5.59
CA ASN A 79 -4.90 -12.01 6.04
C ASN A 79 -3.91 -12.60 5.03
N SER A 80 -4.34 -13.63 4.27
CA SER A 80 -3.55 -14.24 3.21
C SER A 80 -3.23 -13.27 2.07
N GLN A 81 -4.15 -12.38 1.70
CA GLN A 81 -3.92 -11.36 0.67
C GLN A 81 -2.92 -10.30 1.13
N LEU A 82 -3.02 -9.86 2.40
CA LEU A 82 -2.06 -8.93 2.97
C LEU A 82 -0.65 -9.54 3.08
N ARG A 83 -0.55 -10.82 3.47
CA ARG A 83 0.73 -11.54 3.47
C ARG A 83 1.30 -11.65 2.06
N LYS A 84 0.50 -12.01 1.07
CA LYS A 84 0.93 -12.07 -0.34
C LYS A 84 1.45 -10.71 -0.82
N LEU A 85 0.78 -9.63 -0.47
CA LEU A 85 1.16 -8.26 -0.83
C LEU A 85 2.49 -7.83 -0.19
N ILE A 86 2.73 -8.22 1.07
CA ILE A 86 4.02 -8.00 1.75
C ILE A 86 5.14 -8.76 1.03
N GLU A 87 4.91 -10.03 0.69
CA GLU A 87 5.92 -10.85 0.04
C GLU A 87 6.26 -10.35 -1.37
N LEU A 88 5.25 -9.96 -2.16
CA LEU A 88 5.47 -9.31 -3.47
C LEU A 88 6.31 -8.03 -3.34
N ASN A 89 6.03 -7.20 -2.32
CA ASN A 89 6.79 -5.99 -2.06
C ASN A 89 8.25 -6.28 -1.67
N LYS A 90 8.50 -7.26 -0.80
CA LYS A 90 9.86 -7.69 -0.45
C LYS A 90 10.60 -8.35 -1.61
N GLN A 91 9.88 -9.03 -2.51
CA GLN A 91 10.46 -9.62 -3.71
C GLN A 91 10.93 -8.54 -4.67
N LEU A 92 10.09 -7.54 -4.92
CA LEU A 92 10.40 -6.48 -5.87
C LEU A 92 11.37 -5.42 -5.30
N TYR A 93 11.32 -5.15 -4.00
CA TYR A 93 12.13 -4.13 -3.33
C TYR A 93 12.95 -4.74 -2.19
N PRO A 94 14.18 -5.23 -2.48
CA PRO A 94 15.05 -5.83 -1.46
C PRO A 94 15.37 -4.91 -0.27
N GLU A 95 15.29 -3.59 -0.45
CA GLU A 95 15.45 -2.58 0.60
C GLU A 95 14.44 -2.77 1.75
N MET A 96 13.27 -3.34 1.47
CA MET A 96 12.25 -3.63 2.49
C MET A 96 12.62 -4.80 3.42
N ARG A 97 13.64 -5.59 3.06
CA ARG A 97 14.14 -6.70 3.89
C ARG A 97 15.19 -6.26 4.90
N ARG A 98 15.80 -5.08 4.70
CA ARG A 98 16.85 -4.57 5.57
C ARG A 98 16.25 -4.15 6.91
N ARG A 99 16.95 -4.50 8.00
CA ARG A 99 16.57 -4.14 9.37
C ARG A 99 16.96 -2.71 9.67
#